data_AF-A0A1F5XUN8-F1
#
_entry.id   AF-A0A1F5XUN8-F1
#
_cell.length_a   1.000
_cell.length_b   1.000
_cell.length_c   1.000
_cell.angle_alpha   90.00
_cell.angle_beta   90.00
_cell.angle_gamma   90.00
#
_symmetry.space_group_name_H-M   'P 1'
#
loop_
_entity.id
_entity.type
_entity.pdbx_description
1 polymer ?
#
loop_
_entity_poly.entity_id
_entity_poly.type
_entity_poly.pdbx_seq_one_letter_code
_entity_poly.pdbx_strand_id
1 'polypeptide(L)'
;MPKKLLQSSYRKEMWKNVLEMMDKIEKVLPISSMHVMGSFASKKRRPADIDFIVLLKTKNGRQNKNWSVDLVIAPDNRHGKYLQEDCAKWMKQKYGSKKCEILRLR
;
A
#
# COMPACT_ATOMS: atom_id res chain seq x y z
N MET A 1 -18.20 4.21 0.77
CA MET A 1 -17.33 5.35 1.18
C MET A 1 -17.29 5.45 2.71
N PRO A 2 -16.11 5.39 3.37
CA PRO A 2 -16.01 5.31 4.83
C PRO A 2 -16.26 6.67 5.53
N LYS A 3 -17.53 7.10 5.62
CA LYS A 3 -17.93 8.42 6.14
C LYS A 3 -17.26 8.82 7.46
N LYS A 4 -17.06 7.87 8.39
CA LYS A 4 -16.40 8.11 9.69
C LYS A 4 -14.92 8.49 9.56
N LEU A 5 -14.22 8.06 8.51
CA LEU A 5 -12.81 8.37 8.27
C LEU A 5 -12.61 9.67 7.47
N LEU A 6 -13.61 10.09 6.69
CA LEU A 6 -13.50 11.21 5.74
C LEU A 6 -13.98 12.55 6.32
N GLN A 7 -13.53 12.86 7.53
CA GLN A 7 -13.97 14.04 8.29
C GLN A 7 -13.28 15.34 7.85
N SER A 8 -12.11 15.25 7.21
CA SER A 8 -11.33 16.43 6.78
C SER A 8 -11.18 16.49 5.25
N SER A 9 -10.99 17.69 4.71
CA SER A 9 -10.64 17.91 3.30
C SER A 9 -9.41 17.09 2.91
N TYR A 10 -8.39 17.08 3.76
CA TYR A 10 -7.19 16.28 3.60
C TYR A 10 -7.47 14.78 3.40
N ARG A 11 -8.27 14.16 4.29
CA ARG A 11 -8.59 12.72 4.17
C ARG A 11 -9.48 12.42 2.96
N LYS A 12 -10.38 13.36 2.60
CA LYS A 12 -11.20 13.25 1.38
C LYS A 12 -10.34 13.28 0.12
N GLU A 13 -9.36 14.17 0.06
CA GLU A 13 -8.44 14.29 -1.07
C GLU A 13 -7.56 13.05 -1.21
N MET A 14 -6.93 12.59 -0.12
CA MET A 14 -6.16 11.34 -0.13
C MET A 14 -7.02 10.16 -0.62
N TRP A 15 -8.25 10.05 -0.12
CA TRP A 15 -9.17 8.98 -0.51
C TRP A 15 -9.55 9.05 -1.99
N LYS A 16 -9.82 10.26 -2.51
CA LYS A 16 -10.12 10.46 -3.94
C LYS A 16 -8.97 9.99 -4.83
N ASN A 17 -7.75 10.42 -4.52
CA ASN A 17 -6.57 10.07 -5.32
C ASN A 17 -6.33 8.56 -5.34
N VAL A 18 -6.54 7.88 -4.20
CA VAL A 18 -6.35 6.44 -4.15
C VAL A 18 -7.48 5.67 -4.85
N LEU A 19 -8.74 6.12 -4.75
CA LEU A 19 -9.84 5.49 -5.50
C LEU A 19 -9.58 5.47 -7.00
N GLU A 20 -9.09 6.57 -7.58
CA GLU A 20 -8.76 6.63 -9.01
C GLU A 20 -7.69 5.60 -9.43
N MET A 21 -6.77 5.27 -8.52
CA MET A 21 -5.79 4.19 -8.76
C MET A 21 -6.41 2.81 -8.57
N MET A 22 -7.19 2.61 -7.49
CA MET A 22 -7.80 1.30 -7.20
C MET A 22 -8.79 0.88 -8.28
N ASP A 23 -9.57 1.81 -8.83
CA ASP A 23 -10.48 1.56 -9.94
C ASP A 23 -9.75 1.02 -11.19
N LYS A 24 -8.48 1.43 -11.40
CA LYS A 24 -7.65 0.91 -12.48
C LYS A 24 -7.09 -0.47 -12.15
N ILE A 25 -6.71 -0.71 -10.90
CA ILE A 25 -6.18 -2.00 -10.43
C ILE A 25 -7.27 -3.07 -10.47
N GLU A 26 -8.48 -2.77 -10.00
CA GLU A 26 -9.63 -3.68 -9.98
C GLU A 26 -10.02 -4.20 -11.37
N LYS A 27 -9.79 -3.39 -12.42
CA LYS A 27 -10.05 -3.78 -13.82
C LYS A 27 -9.05 -4.79 -14.37
N VAL A 28 -7.85 -4.88 -13.77
CA VAL A 28 -6.73 -5.68 -14.31
C VAL A 28 -6.44 -6.89 -13.42
N LEU A 29 -6.57 -6.75 -12.10
CA LEU A 29 -6.26 -7.81 -11.14
C LEU A 29 -7.53 -8.53 -10.68
N PRO A 30 -7.50 -9.87 -10.50
CA PRO A 30 -8.64 -10.62 -10.02
C PRO A 30 -8.80 -10.46 -8.50
N ILE A 31 -9.21 -9.28 -8.04
CA ILE A 31 -9.38 -8.98 -6.61
C ILE A 31 -10.57 -9.78 -6.05
N SER A 32 -10.37 -10.40 -4.89
CA SER A 32 -11.38 -11.08 -4.08
C SER A 32 -11.97 -10.13 -3.03
N SER A 33 -11.10 -9.42 -2.30
CA SER A 33 -11.51 -8.40 -1.34
C SER A 33 -10.39 -7.39 -1.07
N MET A 34 -10.77 -6.25 -0.51
CA MET A 34 -9.87 -5.14 -0.19
C MET A 34 -10.23 -4.55 1.17
N HIS A 35 -9.22 -4.32 2.02
CA HIS A 35 -9.40 -3.75 3.35
C HIS A 35 -8.47 -2.55 3.52
N VAL A 36 -9.03 -1.43 3.99
CA VAL A 36 -8.24 -0.25 4.38
C VAL A 36 -7.73 -0.46 5.80
N MET A 37 -6.45 -0.14 6.04
CA MET A 37 -5.85 -0.27 7.35
C MET A 37 -4.90 0.87 7.70
N GLY A 38 -4.08 0.66 8.74
CA GLY A 38 -3.04 1.57 9.16
C GLY A 38 -3.55 2.91 9.69
N SER A 39 -2.73 3.93 9.53
CA SER A 39 -2.96 5.22 10.16
C SER A 39 -4.22 5.92 9.63
N PHE A 40 -4.58 5.65 8.37
CA PHE A 40 -5.80 6.16 7.75
C PHE A 40 -7.07 5.52 8.30
N ALA A 41 -7.04 4.26 8.74
CA ALA A 41 -8.17 3.61 9.38
C ALA A 41 -8.36 4.02 10.87
N SER A 42 -7.42 4.79 11.43
CA SER A 42 -7.43 5.22 12.83
C SER A 42 -8.07 6.60 13.06
N LYS A 43 -8.03 7.08 14.31
CA LYS A 43 -8.43 8.45 14.69
C LYS A 43 -7.36 9.52 14.37
N LYS A 44 -6.20 9.16 13.77
CA LYS A 44 -5.13 10.11 13.44
C LYS A 44 -5.65 11.21 12.50
N ARG A 45 -5.44 12.48 12.89
CA ARG A 45 -5.93 13.66 12.13
C ARG A 45 -5.27 13.80 10.76
N ARG A 46 -3.97 13.51 10.68
CA ARG A 46 -3.15 13.57 9.46
C ARG A 46 -2.45 12.21 9.27
N PRO A 47 -3.12 11.22 8.66
CA PRO A 47 -2.46 9.99 8.21
C PRO A 47 -1.38 10.33 7.17
N ALA A 48 -0.32 9.53 7.09
CA ALA A 48 0.76 9.78 6.13
C ALA A 48 0.39 9.25 4.73
N ASP A 49 -0.28 8.11 4.71
CA ASP A 49 -0.58 7.23 3.59
C ASP A 49 -1.95 6.54 3.80
N ILE A 50 -2.38 5.78 2.80
CA ILE A 50 -3.54 4.89 2.91
C ILE A 50 -3.08 3.46 2.59
N ASP A 51 -3.06 2.62 3.62
CA ASP A 51 -2.66 1.23 3.51
C ASP A 51 -3.85 0.35 3.10
N PHE A 52 -3.60 -0.58 2.17
CA PHE A 52 -4.58 -1.57 1.73
C PHE A 52 -4.03 -2.99 1.89
N ILE A 53 -4.86 -3.90 2.39
CA ILE A 53 -4.68 -5.33 2.16
C ILE A 53 -5.61 -5.73 1.02
N VAL A 54 -5.02 -6.21 -0.08
CA VAL A 54 -5.72 -6.71 -1.25
C VAL A 54 -5.57 -8.22 -1.31
N LEU A 55 -6.68 -8.96 -1.28
CA LEU A 55 -6.69 -10.41 -1.50
C LEU A 55 -6.95 -10.69 -2.97
N LEU A 56 -6.00 -11.30 -3.67
CA LEU A 56 -6.13 -11.69 -5.07
C LEU A 56 -6.58 -13.14 -5.22
N LYS A 57 -7.45 -13.42 -6.18
CA LYS A 57 -7.80 -14.78 -6.59
C LYS A 57 -6.60 -15.38 -7.32
N THR A 58 -5.98 -16.41 -6.76
CA THR A 58 -4.90 -17.15 -7.41
C THR A 58 -5.48 -18.33 -8.18
N LYS A 59 -4.97 -18.59 -9.38
CA LYS A 59 -5.32 -19.81 -10.11
C LYS A 59 -4.72 -20.99 -9.35
N ASN A 60 -5.57 -21.95 -9.01
CA ASN A 60 -5.30 -23.21 -8.30
C ASN A 60 -5.42 -23.14 -6.78
N GLY A 61 -6.60 -23.52 -6.28
CA GLY A 61 -6.89 -23.80 -4.86
C GLY A 61 -6.16 -25.02 -4.30
N ARG A 62 -4.91 -25.29 -4.68
CA ARG A 62 -4.11 -26.38 -4.13
C ARG A 62 -2.70 -25.91 -3.72
N GLN A 63 -2.54 -25.96 -2.39
CA GLN A 63 -1.37 -26.46 -1.66
C GLN A 63 -0.21 -25.47 -1.39
N ASN A 64 0.02 -25.24 -0.09
CA ASN A 64 1.22 -24.71 0.58
C ASN A 64 1.68 -23.27 0.25
N LYS A 65 0.94 -22.24 0.68
CA LYS A 65 1.31 -20.86 0.38
C LYS A 65 1.09 -19.88 1.54
N ASN A 66 1.83 -20.06 2.65
CA ASN A 66 2.00 -19.05 3.70
C ASN A 66 2.96 -17.95 3.22
N TRP A 67 2.58 -17.23 2.16
CA TRP A 67 3.34 -16.08 1.68
C TRP A 67 2.40 -14.93 1.35
N SER A 68 2.95 -13.74 1.43
CA SER A 68 2.30 -12.51 1.00
C SER A 68 3.34 -11.68 0.26
N VAL A 69 2.86 -10.75 -0.57
CA VAL A 69 3.69 -9.70 -1.16
C VAL A 69 3.22 -8.40 -0.53
N ASP A 70 4.17 -7.68 0.07
CA ASP A 70 3.96 -6.29 0.44
C ASP A 70 4.34 -5.42 -0.77
N LEU A 71 3.40 -4.61 -1.24
CA LEU A 71 3.54 -3.83 -2.47
C LEU A 71 3.22 -2.37 -2.18
N VAL A 72 4.19 -1.50 -2.44
CA VAL A 72 4.01 -0.05 -2.40
C VAL A 72 3.90 0.47 -3.82
N ILE A 73 2.78 1.09 -4.15
CA ILE A 73 2.56 1.78 -5.42
C ILE A 73 2.62 3.28 -5.14
N ALA A 74 3.58 3.96 -5.74
CA ALA A 74 3.80 5.40 -5.57
C ALA A 74 3.86 6.11 -6.93
N PRO A 75 3.49 7.39 -7.02
CA PRO A 75 3.62 8.16 -8.24
C PRO A 75 5.10 8.36 -8.61
N ASP A 76 5.43 8.32 -9.90
CA ASP A 76 6.77 8.62 -10.39
C ASP A 76 7.04 10.14 -10.34
N ASN A 77 7.32 10.62 -9.13
CA ASN A 77 7.65 12.01 -8.85
C ASN A 77 8.59 12.12 -7.65
N ARG A 78 8.87 13.36 -7.22
CA ARG A 78 9.74 13.62 -6.05
C ARG A 78 9.30 12.88 -4.79
N HIS A 79 7.99 12.72 -4.58
CA HIS A 79 7.46 12.03 -3.42
C HIS A 79 7.66 10.50 -3.52
N GLY A 80 7.44 9.91 -4.70
CA GLY A 80 7.75 8.49 -4.93
C GLY A 80 9.23 8.16 -4.74
N LYS A 81 10.13 9.03 -5.21
CA LYS A 81 11.58 8.87 -4.97
C LYS A 81 11.94 8.94 -3.48
N TYR A 82 11.33 9.88 -2.76
CA TYR A 82 11.47 9.98 -1.30
C TYR A 82 10.98 8.70 -0.60
N LEU A 83 9.82 8.16 -0.99
CA LEU A 83 9.31 6.89 -0.46
C LEU A 83 10.28 5.73 -0.69
N GLN A 84 10.88 5.63 -1.88
CA GLN A 84 11.87 4.60 -2.18
C GLN A 84 13.10 4.69 -1.25
N GLU A 85 13.63 5.91 -1.03
CA GLU A 85 14.73 6.14 -0.10
C GLU A 85 14.35 5.84 1.36
N ASP A 86 13.13 6.17 1.74
CA ASP A 86 12.62 5.94 3.10
C ASP A 86 12.40 4.45 3.38
N CYS A 87 11.83 3.71 2.43
CA CYS A 87 11.74 2.25 2.48
C CYS A 87 13.13 1.61 2.64
N ALA A 88 14.14 2.11 1.93
CA ALA A 88 15.51 1.63 2.05
C ALA A 88 16.08 1.85 3.47
N LYS A 89 15.81 3.01 4.08
CA LYS A 89 16.22 3.31 5.46
C LYS A 89 15.48 2.41 6.45
N TRP A 90 14.17 2.25 6.29
CA TRP A 90 13.34 1.44 7.17
C TRP A 90 13.75 -0.04 7.13
N MET A 91 14.03 -0.58 5.94
CA MET A 91 14.56 -1.94 5.78
C MET A 91 15.87 -2.15 6.54
N LYS A 92 16.81 -1.19 6.44
CA LYS A 92 18.08 -1.24 7.16
C LYS A 92 17.89 -1.16 8.69
N GLN A 93 16.97 -0.31 9.15
CA GLN A 93 16.66 -0.19 10.58
C GLN A 93 16.02 -1.46 11.15
N LYS A 94 15.05 -2.03 10.43
CA LYS A 94 14.27 -3.17 10.90
C LYS A 94 15.03 -4.50 10.83
N TYR A 95 15.82 -4.69 9.78
CA TYR A 95 16.48 -5.99 9.50
C TYR A 95 18.01 -5.95 9.66
N GLY A 96 18.61 -4.76 9.76
CA GLY A 96 20.06 -4.56 9.86
C GLY A 96 20.76 -4.49 8.50
N SER A 97 21.80 -3.66 8.40
CA SER A 97 22.48 -3.35 7.13
C SER A 97 23.16 -4.54 6.44
N LYS A 98 23.47 -5.62 7.18
CA LYS A 98 24.11 -6.84 6.65
C LYS A 98 23.13 -7.94 6.24
N LYS A 99 21.82 -7.76 6.48
CA LYS A 99 20.79 -8.80 6.27
C LYS A 99 19.66 -8.37 5.33
N CYS A 100 19.79 -7.22 4.66
CA CYS A 100 18.81 -6.73 3.70
C CYS A 100 19.47 -6.36 2.38
N GLU A 101 18.84 -6.73 1.28
CA GLU A 101 19.25 -6.35 -0.08
C GLU A 101 18.13 -5.54 -0.74
N ILE A 102 18.50 -4.50 -1.47
CA ILE A 102 17.57 -3.70 -2.25
C ILE A 102 17.94 -3.92 -3.71
N LEU A 103 17.09 -4.67 -4.41
CA LEU A 103 17.30 -5.07 -5.79
C LEU A 103 16.49 -4.17 -6.71
N ARG A 104 17.14 -3.61 -7.73
CA ARG A 104 16.44 -2.94 -8.83
C ARG A 104 16.11 -3.96 -9.91
N LEU A 105 14.82 -4.20 -10.11
CA LEU A 105 14.31 -5.10 -11.13
C LEU A 105 13.92 -4.29 -12.37
N ARG A 106 14.93 -3.95 -13.20
CA ARG A 106 14.86 -3.12 -14.44
C ARG A 106 15.02 -1.61 -14.25
#